data_AF-A0A258KJG1-F1
#
_entry.id   AF-A0A258KJG1-F1
#
_cell.length_a   1.000
_cell.length_b   1.000
_cell.length_c   1.000
_cell.angle_alpha   90.00
_cell.angle_beta   90.00
_cell.angle_gamma   90.00
#
_symmetry.space_group_name_H-M   'P 1'
#
loop_
_entity.id
_entity.type
_entity.pdbx_description
1 polymer ?
#
loop_
_entity_poly.entity_id
_entity_poly.type
_entity_poly.pdbx_seq_one_letter_code
_entity_poly.pdbx_strand_id
1 'polypeptide(L)'
;CDGIVEEIIDHIEDNEIGGNNVQQNWGNSIVIKHAEGLYSKLSHLKKQSFKTTKGAFVKKGDIIALCGNSGRSPEPHLHFQVQSTPYVGSKTRAYPISYFVTRNEQNMAFSNFTVPQEGSFVSNIQPNSQLVAAFNFQPGFIMKVEAPGFKTEEWEVFTTIYNETYFHCKAQNAYAYFINNGSVFYFTNYFGEKHTLLYQFYQTAYKVLLSSEKPLTIKDYFPVNSFVSTPIKWIQDLLAPFYLFIRLRFESTVAMDSNQMGGSTQYIHSSQIQELLWKKTTLKEASILIENGNIAAFNFISKDRKIKAVCSI
;
A
#
# COMPACT_ATOMS: atom_id res chain seq x y z
N CYS A 1 -1.03 -12.79 -3.39
CA CYS A 1 -1.04 -12.86 -4.86
C CYS A 1 -1.95 -14.00 -5.25
N ASP A 2 -2.53 -13.92 -6.44
CA ASP A 2 -3.29 -15.02 -7.01
C ASP A 2 -2.32 -16.13 -7.46
N GLY A 3 -2.81 -17.34 -7.67
CA GLY A 3 -1.94 -18.44 -8.09
C GLY A 3 -2.68 -19.73 -8.36
N ILE A 4 -1.91 -20.73 -8.79
CA ILE A 4 -2.40 -22.09 -9.04
C ILE A 4 -1.93 -22.99 -7.92
N VAL A 5 -2.84 -23.79 -7.37
CA VAL A 5 -2.50 -24.78 -6.34
C VAL A 5 -1.67 -25.89 -6.97
N GLU A 6 -0.43 -26.02 -6.55
CA GLU A 6 0.55 -26.95 -7.11
C GLU A 6 0.57 -28.28 -6.36
N GLU A 7 0.39 -28.24 -5.03
CA GLU A 7 0.42 -29.44 -4.20
C GLU A 7 -0.50 -29.30 -2.99
N ILE A 8 -1.14 -30.41 -2.59
CA ILE A 8 -1.91 -30.54 -1.34
C ILE A 8 -1.54 -31.84 -0.64
N ILE A 9 -1.21 -31.74 0.65
CA ILE A 9 -1.10 -32.88 1.57
C ILE A 9 -2.23 -32.73 2.59
N ASP A 10 -3.15 -33.70 2.66
CA ASP A 10 -4.36 -33.63 3.50
C ASP A 10 -4.72 -34.98 4.17
N HIS A 11 -3.72 -35.69 4.70
CA HIS A 11 -3.94 -37.02 5.31
C HIS A 11 -3.37 -37.16 6.72
N ILE A 12 -2.69 -36.14 7.23
CA ILE A 12 -1.97 -36.16 8.51
C ILE A 12 -2.91 -35.65 9.60
N GLU A 13 -3.08 -36.40 10.68
CA GLU A 13 -3.91 -35.94 11.80
C GLU A 13 -3.25 -34.77 12.56
N ASP A 14 -4.09 -33.94 13.19
CA ASP A 14 -3.60 -32.92 14.12
C ASP A 14 -3.02 -33.59 15.37
N ASN A 15 -1.94 -33.02 15.92
CA ASN A 15 -1.42 -33.47 17.20
C ASN A 15 -2.35 -33.01 18.34
N GLU A 16 -2.38 -33.77 19.43
CA GLU A 16 -2.79 -33.22 20.72
C GLU A 16 -1.89 -32.03 21.10
N ILE A 17 -2.39 -31.10 21.93
CA ILE A 17 -1.61 -29.95 22.37
C ILE A 17 -0.37 -30.43 23.13
N GLY A 18 0.81 -29.93 22.73
CA GLY A 18 2.12 -30.37 23.23
C GLY A 18 2.71 -31.59 22.49
N GLY A 19 1.91 -32.28 21.66
CA GLY A 19 2.34 -33.39 20.81
C GLY A 19 3.17 -32.94 19.61
N ASN A 20 3.94 -33.84 19.00
CA ASN A 20 4.83 -33.47 17.90
C ASN A 20 5.10 -34.64 16.93
N ASN A 21 4.74 -34.48 15.65
CA ASN A 21 5.01 -35.48 14.61
C ASN A 21 6.23 -35.08 13.78
N VAL A 22 7.41 -35.54 14.24
CA VAL A 22 8.70 -35.27 13.58
C VAL A 22 8.91 -36.07 12.30
N GLN A 23 8.20 -37.18 12.11
CA GLN A 23 8.30 -38.00 10.89
C GLN A 23 7.67 -37.26 9.70
N GLN A 24 6.49 -36.66 9.91
CA GLN A 24 5.78 -35.88 8.92
C GLN A 24 5.91 -34.38 9.22
N ASN A 25 7.16 -33.90 9.28
CA ASN A 25 7.53 -32.59 9.80
C ASN A 25 6.66 -31.40 9.31
N TRP A 26 6.21 -31.40 8.05
CA TRP A 26 5.43 -30.27 7.49
C TRP A 26 3.92 -30.39 7.71
N GLY A 27 3.41 -31.54 8.16
CA GLY A 27 1.98 -31.75 8.32
C GLY A 27 1.22 -31.61 7.00
N ASN A 28 -0.09 -31.37 7.12
CA ASN A 28 -0.91 -31.02 5.97
C ASN A 28 -0.45 -29.66 5.44
N SER A 29 -0.29 -29.59 4.12
CA SER A 29 0.36 -28.45 3.47
C SER A 29 -0.30 -28.14 2.13
N ILE A 30 -0.26 -26.88 1.73
CA ILE A 30 -0.59 -26.42 0.39
C ILE A 30 0.58 -25.62 -0.18
N VAL A 31 0.91 -25.88 -1.44
CA VAL A 31 1.86 -25.08 -2.22
C VAL A 31 1.10 -24.38 -3.34
N ILE A 32 1.29 -23.07 -3.46
CA ILE A 32 0.63 -22.24 -4.48
C ILE A 32 1.70 -21.59 -5.35
N LYS A 33 1.62 -21.81 -6.66
CA LYS A 33 2.46 -21.20 -7.68
C LYS A 33 1.91 -19.84 -8.09
N HIS A 34 2.73 -18.80 -7.94
CA HIS A 34 2.38 -17.43 -8.36
C HIS A 34 3.06 -17.06 -9.68
N ALA A 35 4.28 -17.53 -9.89
CA ALA A 35 5.05 -17.42 -11.13
C ALA A 35 6.14 -18.50 -11.13
N GLU A 36 6.83 -18.70 -12.25
CA GLU A 36 8.01 -19.57 -12.26
C GLU A 36 9.04 -19.10 -11.23
N GLY A 37 9.53 -20.03 -10.41
CA GLY A 37 10.45 -19.71 -9.32
C GLY A 37 9.84 -18.94 -8.14
N LEU A 38 8.52 -18.79 -8.07
CA LEU A 38 7.82 -18.10 -6.98
C LEU A 38 6.61 -18.90 -6.49
N TYR A 39 6.79 -19.59 -5.37
CA TYR A 39 5.78 -20.42 -4.72
C TYR A 39 5.60 -19.99 -3.26
N SER A 40 4.36 -19.95 -2.78
CA SER A 40 4.08 -19.90 -1.34
C SER A 40 3.73 -21.29 -0.83
N LYS A 41 4.16 -21.60 0.40
CA LYS A 41 3.80 -22.83 1.11
C LYS A 41 3.19 -22.48 2.45
N LEU A 42 2.04 -23.08 2.74
CA LEU A 42 1.39 -23.05 4.04
C LEU A 42 1.38 -24.49 4.58
N SER A 43 1.76 -24.65 5.85
CA SER A 43 1.92 -25.95 6.53
C SER A 43 1.24 -25.95 7.90
N HIS A 44 1.14 -27.14 8.51
CA HIS A 44 0.41 -27.38 9.77
C HIS A 44 -1.11 -27.15 9.66
N LEU A 45 -1.68 -27.36 8.47
CA LEU A 45 -3.11 -27.17 8.23
C LEU A 45 -3.93 -28.29 8.85
N LYS A 46 -5.21 -28.00 9.12
CA LYS A 46 -6.14 -28.99 9.67
C LYS A 46 -6.55 -29.99 8.59
N LYS A 47 -6.53 -31.28 8.92
CA LYS A 47 -6.98 -32.36 8.03
C LYS A 47 -8.44 -32.16 7.58
N GLN A 48 -8.75 -32.49 6.34
CA GLN A 48 -10.08 -32.36 5.71
C GLN A 48 -10.65 -30.93 5.71
N SER A 49 -9.81 -29.91 5.90
CA SER A 49 -10.25 -28.50 5.95
C SER A 49 -10.08 -27.74 4.65
N PHE A 50 -9.39 -28.33 3.66
CA PHE A 50 -9.07 -27.68 2.40
C PHE A 50 -10.35 -27.36 1.62
N LYS A 51 -10.41 -26.14 1.09
CA LYS A 51 -11.53 -25.61 0.29
C LYS A 51 -11.17 -25.43 -1.18
N THR A 52 -10.04 -26.01 -1.58
CA THR A 52 -9.49 -25.96 -2.92
C THR A 52 -8.84 -27.31 -3.27
N THR A 53 -8.47 -27.50 -4.52
CA THR A 53 -7.87 -28.74 -5.02
C THR A 53 -6.61 -28.44 -5.82
N LYS A 54 -5.73 -29.44 -5.97
CA LYS A 54 -4.56 -29.35 -6.87
C LYS A 54 -5.01 -28.96 -8.29
N GLY A 55 -4.29 -28.04 -8.91
CA GLY A 55 -4.58 -27.44 -10.22
C GLY A 55 -5.58 -26.28 -10.19
N ALA A 56 -6.25 -26.01 -9.07
CA ALA A 56 -7.21 -24.91 -8.98
C ALA A 56 -6.51 -23.55 -8.97
N PHE A 57 -7.12 -22.55 -9.63
CA PHE A 57 -6.73 -21.16 -9.49
C PHE A 57 -7.38 -20.57 -8.24
N VAL A 58 -6.59 -19.88 -7.41
CA VAL A 58 -7.03 -19.19 -6.19
C VAL A 58 -6.64 -17.73 -6.24
N LYS A 59 -7.52 -16.87 -5.72
CA LYS A 59 -7.32 -15.42 -5.63
C LYS A 59 -6.86 -15.03 -4.23
N LYS A 60 -6.16 -13.90 -4.14
CA LYS A 60 -5.85 -13.25 -2.86
C LYS A 60 -7.17 -13.03 -2.09
N GLY A 61 -7.25 -13.59 -0.89
CA GLY A 61 -8.41 -13.46 -0.01
C GLY A 61 -9.28 -14.72 0.06
N ASP A 62 -9.08 -15.67 -0.85
CA ASP A 62 -9.79 -16.95 -0.79
C ASP A 62 -9.41 -17.73 0.48
N ILE A 63 -10.40 -18.32 1.13
CA ILE A 63 -10.19 -19.27 2.22
C ILE A 63 -9.79 -20.60 1.59
N ILE A 64 -8.55 -21.02 1.79
CA ILE A 64 -7.99 -22.26 1.17
C ILE A 64 -7.98 -23.46 2.10
N ALA A 65 -7.85 -23.25 3.42
CA ALA A 65 -7.84 -24.29 4.46
C ALA A 65 -7.98 -23.64 5.85
N LEU A 66 -8.16 -24.45 6.90
CA LEU A 66 -8.14 -23.99 8.29
C LEU A 66 -6.76 -24.24 8.92
N CYS A 67 -6.37 -23.36 9.85
CA CYS A 67 -5.23 -23.58 10.73
C CYS A 67 -5.45 -24.87 11.54
N GLY A 68 -4.41 -25.68 11.66
CA GLY A 68 -4.44 -26.94 12.40
C GLY A 68 -3.23 -27.07 13.31
N ASN A 69 -2.89 -28.31 13.63
CA ASN A 69 -1.77 -28.68 14.49
C ASN A 69 -1.04 -29.93 13.97
N SER A 70 -1.06 -30.17 12.65
CA SER A 70 -0.49 -31.37 12.04
C SER A 70 1.03 -31.24 11.81
N GLY A 71 1.75 -32.37 11.86
CA GLY A 71 3.20 -32.40 11.60
C GLY A 71 4.04 -31.93 12.80
N ARG A 72 5.15 -31.22 12.55
CA ARG A 72 6.04 -30.75 13.62
C ARG A 72 5.50 -29.49 14.30
N SER A 73 4.34 -29.60 14.93
CA SER A 73 3.57 -28.50 15.50
C SER A 73 3.13 -28.83 16.93
N PRO A 74 3.74 -28.20 17.97
CA PRO A 74 3.35 -28.44 19.35
C PRO A 74 2.06 -27.71 19.75
N GLU A 75 1.73 -26.61 19.09
CA GLU A 75 0.52 -25.82 19.31
C GLU A 75 -0.05 -25.34 17.97
N PRO A 76 -1.37 -25.10 17.85
CA PRO A 76 -1.97 -24.65 16.60
C PRO A 76 -1.36 -23.35 16.10
N HIS A 77 -0.65 -23.42 14.97
CA HIS A 77 -0.04 -22.26 14.33
C HIS A 77 0.10 -22.49 12.83
N LEU A 78 0.36 -21.40 12.10
CA LEU A 78 0.58 -21.45 10.66
C LEU A 78 2.06 -21.28 10.35
N HIS A 79 2.65 -22.25 9.67
CA HIS A 79 3.94 -22.05 9.01
C HIS A 79 3.71 -21.53 7.60
N PHE A 80 4.20 -20.32 7.32
CA PHE A 80 4.17 -19.70 6.00
C PHE A 80 5.59 -19.48 5.49
N GLN A 81 5.85 -19.82 4.22
CA GLN A 81 7.11 -19.49 3.57
C GLN A 81 6.94 -19.24 2.07
N VAL A 82 7.91 -18.52 1.50
CA VAL A 82 8.12 -18.42 0.05
C VAL A 82 9.31 -19.29 -0.34
N GLN A 83 9.21 -19.96 -1.49
CA GLN A 83 10.21 -20.89 -2.01
C GLN A 83 10.28 -20.86 -3.54
N SER A 84 11.36 -21.39 -4.10
CA SER A 84 11.62 -21.36 -5.56
C SER A 84 11.14 -22.60 -6.32
N THR A 85 10.73 -23.66 -5.61
CA THR A 85 10.36 -24.95 -6.19
C THR A 85 9.01 -25.43 -5.66
N PRO A 86 8.29 -26.31 -6.38
CA PRO A 86 6.92 -26.70 -6.01
C PRO A 86 6.84 -27.68 -4.82
N TYR A 87 7.98 -28.24 -4.38
CA TYR A 87 7.98 -29.34 -3.42
C TYR A 87 7.83 -28.89 -1.97
N VAL A 88 7.05 -29.63 -1.19
CA VAL A 88 7.02 -29.47 0.28
C VAL A 88 8.42 -29.77 0.84
N GLY A 89 8.96 -28.86 1.66
CA GLY A 89 10.31 -28.96 2.22
C GLY A 89 11.40 -28.24 1.42
N SER A 90 11.04 -27.55 0.34
CA SER A 90 11.96 -26.68 -0.38
C SER A 90 12.55 -25.57 0.52
N LYS A 91 13.77 -25.12 0.20
CA LYS A 91 14.47 -24.07 0.94
C LYS A 91 13.67 -22.76 0.91
N THR A 92 13.52 -22.14 2.09
CA THR A 92 12.91 -20.83 2.24
C THR A 92 13.73 -19.77 1.51
N ARG A 93 13.03 -18.89 0.79
CA ARG A 93 13.58 -17.72 0.13
C ARG A 93 13.10 -16.46 0.86
N ALA A 94 14.04 -15.56 1.16
CA ALA A 94 13.68 -14.22 1.62
C ALA A 94 12.87 -13.52 0.53
N TYR A 95 11.66 -13.10 0.89
CA TYR A 95 10.74 -12.46 -0.05
C TYR A 95 10.04 -11.28 0.63
N PRO A 96 10.01 -10.09 0.01
CA PRO A 96 9.41 -8.91 0.61
C PRO A 96 7.90 -9.07 0.76
N ILE A 97 7.37 -8.69 1.92
CA ILE A 97 5.93 -8.60 2.16
C ILE A 97 5.46 -7.21 1.72
N SER A 98 4.37 -7.18 0.96
CA SER A 98 3.88 -5.97 0.29
C SER A 98 3.56 -4.83 1.27
N TYR A 99 2.69 -5.06 2.26
CA TYR A 99 2.30 -4.05 3.23
C TYR A 99 1.99 -4.70 4.57
N PHE A 100 2.60 -4.22 5.64
CA PHE A 100 2.38 -4.72 6.98
C PHE A 100 2.73 -3.65 8.03
N VAL A 101 2.20 -3.82 9.22
CA VAL A 101 2.58 -3.02 10.38
C VAL A 101 3.51 -3.85 11.26
N THR A 102 4.69 -3.32 11.54
CA THR A 102 5.61 -3.88 12.54
C THR A 102 5.27 -3.28 13.90
N ARG A 103 5.13 -4.13 14.92
CA ARG A 103 4.93 -3.71 16.31
C ARG A 103 6.17 -4.06 17.14
N ASN A 104 6.79 -3.03 17.70
CA ASN A 104 7.75 -3.15 18.80
C ASN A 104 7.07 -2.62 20.08
N GLU A 105 7.54 -3.00 21.27
CA GLU A 105 6.89 -2.77 22.58
C GLU A 105 6.35 -1.34 22.82
N GLN A 106 6.84 -0.32 22.11
CA GLN A 106 6.35 1.07 22.19
C GLN A 106 6.07 1.75 20.84
N ASN A 107 6.38 1.13 19.70
CA ASN A 107 6.32 1.78 18.38
C ASN A 107 5.65 0.88 17.32
N MET A 108 4.73 1.47 16.55
CA MET A 108 4.15 0.84 15.37
C MET A 108 4.69 1.55 14.12
N ALA A 109 5.18 0.79 13.17
CA ALA A 109 5.72 1.32 11.92
C ALA A 109 5.06 0.64 10.72
N PHE A 110 4.62 1.43 9.76
CA PHE A 110 4.21 0.92 8.46
C PHE A 110 5.46 0.55 7.65
N SER A 111 5.47 -0.68 7.15
CA SER A 111 6.49 -1.20 6.24
C SER A 111 5.84 -1.60 4.92
N ASN A 112 6.53 -1.37 3.82
CA ASN A 112 6.11 -1.85 2.51
C ASN A 112 7.29 -2.46 1.74
N PHE A 113 7.01 -3.54 1.01
CA PHE A 113 7.97 -4.25 0.17
C PHE A 113 9.32 -4.56 0.85
N THR A 114 9.28 -4.91 2.13
CA THR A 114 10.46 -5.30 2.92
C THR A 114 10.30 -6.69 3.51
N VAL A 115 11.42 -7.31 3.86
CA VAL A 115 11.44 -8.54 4.65
C VAL A 115 11.41 -8.15 6.13
N PRO A 116 10.41 -8.61 6.92
CA PRO A 116 10.39 -8.36 8.36
C PRO A 116 11.65 -8.91 9.03
N GLN A 117 12.12 -8.25 10.09
CA GLN A 117 13.21 -8.77 10.90
C GLN A 117 12.75 -9.99 11.71
N GLU A 118 13.66 -10.93 11.94
CA GLU A 118 13.39 -12.09 12.79
C GLU A 118 12.94 -11.65 14.19
N GLY A 119 11.92 -12.31 14.74
CA GLY A 119 11.32 -11.97 16.03
C GLY A 119 10.36 -10.77 16.02
N SER A 120 10.15 -10.11 14.87
CA SER A 120 9.21 -8.99 14.79
C SER A 120 7.75 -9.43 14.74
N PHE A 121 6.88 -8.70 15.45
CA PHE A 121 5.43 -8.87 15.33
C PHE A 121 4.92 -8.11 14.12
N VAL A 122 4.30 -8.83 13.18
CA VAL A 122 3.69 -8.26 11.98
C VAL A 122 2.18 -8.41 12.03
N SER A 123 1.46 -7.37 11.60
CA SER A 123 0.01 -7.42 11.44
C SER A 123 -0.40 -6.84 10.09
N ASN A 124 -1.56 -7.27 9.60
CA ASN A 124 -2.19 -6.62 8.45
C ASN A 124 -2.53 -5.16 8.77
N ILE A 125 -2.66 -4.35 7.74
CA ILE A 125 -3.21 -3.00 7.82
C ILE A 125 -4.72 -3.14 7.86
N GLN A 126 -5.36 -2.57 8.88
CA GLN A 126 -6.82 -2.56 8.98
C GLN A 126 -7.35 -1.33 8.25
N PRO A 127 -8.04 -1.49 7.11
CA PRO A 127 -8.55 -0.35 6.36
C PRO A 127 -9.68 0.35 7.11
N ASN A 128 -9.73 1.68 7.01
CA ASN A 128 -10.86 2.46 7.47
C ASN A 128 -11.88 2.60 6.34
N SER A 129 -13.15 2.23 6.61
CA SER A 129 -14.20 2.20 5.57
C SER A 129 -14.45 3.56 4.91
N GLN A 130 -14.35 4.67 5.64
CA GLN A 130 -14.54 6.01 5.06
C GLN A 130 -13.34 6.44 4.19
N LEU A 131 -12.11 6.12 4.60
CA LEU A 131 -10.94 6.37 3.76
C LEU A 131 -10.99 5.54 2.47
N VAL A 132 -11.37 4.27 2.61
CA VAL A 132 -11.55 3.37 1.47
C VAL A 132 -12.61 3.92 0.52
N ALA A 133 -13.76 4.38 1.04
CA ALA A 133 -14.80 5.03 0.23
C ALA A 133 -14.30 6.31 -0.45
N ALA A 134 -13.59 7.18 0.27
CA ALA A 134 -13.14 8.48 -0.23
C ALA A 134 -12.12 8.38 -1.38
N PHE A 135 -11.36 7.28 -1.43
CA PHE A 135 -10.39 7.01 -2.50
C PHE A 135 -10.87 5.93 -3.49
N ASN A 136 -12.15 5.56 -3.45
CA ASN A 136 -12.72 4.55 -4.35
C ASN A 136 -13.08 5.12 -5.73
N PHE A 137 -12.06 5.58 -6.45
CA PHE A 137 -12.19 6.16 -7.78
C PHE A 137 -12.31 5.06 -8.86
N GLN A 138 -13.55 4.74 -9.24
CA GLN A 138 -13.84 3.77 -10.30
C GLN A 138 -13.95 4.45 -11.67
N PRO A 139 -13.74 3.73 -12.79
CA PRO A 139 -13.93 4.29 -14.13
C PRO A 139 -15.31 4.93 -14.30
N GLY A 140 -15.37 6.14 -14.87
CA GLY A 140 -16.57 6.96 -15.00
C GLY A 140 -16.90 7.81 -13.76
N PHE A 141 -16.12 7.72 -12.68
CA PHE A 141 -16.20 8.66 -11.57
C PHE A 141 -15.81 10.06 -12.03
N ILE A 142 -16.62 11.07 -11.68
CA ILE A 142 -16.39 12.47 -11.99
C ILE A 142 -16.32 13.25 -10.68
N MET A 143 -15.34 14.14 -10.56
CA MET A 143 -15.21 15.06 -9.44
C MET A 143 -14.91 16.46 -9.95
N LYS A 144 -15.69 17.43 -9.50
CA LYS A 144 -15.49 18.85 -9.75
C LYS A 144 -14.71 19.48 -8.61
N VAL A 145 -13.68 20.24 -8.97
CA VAL A 145 -12.75 20.84 -8.01
C VAL A 145 -12.58 22.33 -8.31
N GLU A 146 -12.73 23.12 -7.27
CA GLU A 146 -12.71 24.58 -7.36
C GLU A 146 -11.82 25.18 -6.29
N ALA A 147 -11.03 26.19 -6.65
CA ALA A 147 -10.26 26.98 -5.71
C ALA A 147 -10.08 28.43 -6.20
N PRO A 148 -10.03 29.43 -5.31
CA PRO A 148 -9.73 30.80 -5.69
C PRO A 148 -8.41 30.91 -6.46
N GLY A 149 -8.43 31.60 -7.61
CA GLY A 149 -7.25 31.78 -8.46
C GLY A 149 -6.93 30.62 -9.40
N PHE A 150 -7.77 29.59 -9.45
CA PHE A 150 -7.68 28.48 -10.40
C PHE A 150 -8.94 28.42 -11.27
N LYS A 151 -8.81 27.85 -12.46
CA LYS A 151 -9.98 27.46 -13.25
C LYS A 151 -10.69 26.31 -12.54
N THR A 152 -12.02 26.28 -12.59
CA THR A 152 -12.78 25.10 -12.21
C THR A 152 -12.32 23.92 -13.06
N GLU A 153 -11.99 22.81 -12.40
CA GLU A 153 -11.56 21.58 -13.05
C GLU A 153 -12.60 20.49 -12.83
N GLU A 154 -12.84 19.69 -13.85
CA GLU A 154 -13.61 18.46 -13.77
C GLU A 154 -12.65 17.31 -14.09
N TRP A 155 -12.56 16.35 -13.17
CA TRP A 155 -11.67 15.20 -13.27
C TRP A 155 -12.51 13.94 -13.44
N GLU A 156 -12.32 13.25 -14.56
CA GLU A 156 -12.97 11.99 -14.85
C GLU A 156 -11.96 10.84 -14.77
N VAL A 157 -12.39 9.70 -14.23
CA VAL A 157 -11.53 8.52 -14.05
C VAL A 157 -11.69 7.57 -15.22
N PHE A 158 -10.55 7.16 -15.78
CA PHE A 158 -10.46 6.22 -16.91
C PHE A 158 -9.47 5.09 -16.60
N THR A 159 -9.49 4.07 -17.45
CA THR A 159 -8.53 2.97 -17.45
C THR A 159 -7.91 2.77 -18.83
N THR A 160 -6.61 2.50 -18.88
CA THR A 160 -5.91 2.13 -20.11
C THR A 160 -6.19 0.67 -20.49
N ILE A 161 -5.77 0.27 -21.71
CA ILE A 161 -5.79 -1.14 -22.15
C ILE A 161 -4.92 -2.07 -21.28
N TYR A 162 -4.01 -1.51 -20.47
CA TYR A 162 -3.17 -2.23 -19.53
C TYR A 162 -3.74 -2.24 -18.10
N ASN A 163 -4.99 -1.82 -17.92
CA ASN A 163 -5.68 -1.67 -16.63
C ASN A 163 -5.01 -0.67 -15.68
N GLU A 164 -4.37 0.37 -16.23
CA GLU A 164 -3.85 1.48 -15.42
C GLU A 164 -4.95 2.52 -15.26
N THR A 165 -5.29 2.84 -14.01
CA THR A 165 -6.34 3.83 -13.70
C THR A 165 -5.74 5.23 -13.60
N TYR A 166 -6.44 6.23 -14.12
CA TYR A 166 -5.99 7.63 -14.07
C TYR A 166 -7.14 8.62 -14.03
N PHE A 167 -6.89 9.78 -13.42
CA PHE A 167 -7.70 10.98 -13.59
C PHE A 167 -7.33 11.69 -14.88
N HIS A 168 -8.32 12.20 -15.60
CA HIS A 168 -8.16 13.08 -16.74
C HIS A 168 -8.91 14.40 -16.50
N CYS A 169 -8.18 15.51 -16.54
CA CYS A 169 -8.75 16.84 -16.56
C CYS A 169 -8.71 17.38 -18.00
N LYS A 170 -9.84 17.32 -18.69
CA LYS A 170 -9.94 17.74 -20.11
C LYS A 170 -9.62 19.22 -20.32
N ALA A 171 -10.04 20.08 -19.39
CA ALA A 171 -9.86 21.54 -19.50
C ALA A 171 -8.38 21.96 -19.46
N GLN A 172 -7.53 21.20 -18.76
CA GLN A 172 -6.11 21.48 -18.57
C GLN A 172 -5.20 20.50 -19.33
N ASN A 173 -5.78 19.53 -20.04
CA ASN A 173 -5.07 18.41 -20.67
C ASN A 173 -4.07 17.74 -19.71
N ALA A 174 -4.53 17.40 -18.50
CA ALA A 174 -3.72 16.83 -17.44
C ALA A 174 -4.19 15.42 -17.05
N TYR A 175 -3.24 14.56 -16.69
CA TYR A 175 -3.43 13.14 -16.40
C TYR A 175 -2.69 12.79 -15.11
N ALA A 176 -3.35 12.06 -14.20
CA ALA A 176 -2.73 11.56 -12.97
C ALA A 176 -3.07 10.09 -12.76
N TYR A 177 -2.07 9.22 -12.95
CA TYR A 177 -2.20 7.77 -12.85
C TYR A 177 -2.03 7.32 -11.40
N PHE A 178 -2.88 6.39 -10.95
CA PHE A 178 -2.87 5.94 -9.57
C PHE A 178 -3.17 4.45 -9.43
N ILE A 179 -2.78 3.90 -8.28
CA ILE A 179 -3.09 2.54 -7.84
C ILE A 179 -3.78 2.63 -6.49
N ASN A 180 -4.88 1.90 -6.34
CA ASN A 180 -5.56 1.68 -5.07
C ASN A 180 -5.69 0.17 -4.83
N ASN A 181 -5.12 -0.32 -3.73
CA ASN A 181 -5.16 -1.74 -3.37
C ASN A 181 -6.06 -2.06 -2.17
N GLY A 182 -6.87 -1.09 -1.73
CA GLY A 182 -7.76 -1.18 -0.58
C GLY A 182 -7.13 -0.87 0.78
N SER A 183 -5.79 -0.85 0.86
CA SER A 183 -5.06 -0.43 2.08
C SER A 183 -4.20 0.80 1.85
N VAL A 184 -3.73 1.01 0.62
CA VAL A 184 -2.88 2.13 0.22
C VAL A 184 -3.37 2.64 -1.13
N PHE A 185 -3.56 3.96 -1.22
CA PHE A 185 -3.72 4.70 -2.46
C PHE A 185 -2.40 5.42 -2.78
N TYR A 186 -1.96 5.42 -4.04
CA TYR A 186 -0.81 6.24 -4.45
C TYR A 186 -0.83 6.57 -5.93
N PHE A 187 -0.27 7.72 -6.28
CA PHE A 187 -0.03 8.09 -7.65
C PHE A 187 1.26 7.45 -8.17
N THR A 188 1.24 7.00 -9.42
CA THR A 188 2.42 6.48 -10.12
C THR A 188 3.04 7.56 -11.01
N ASN A 189 2.21 8.33 -11.73
CA ASN A 189 2.65 9.28 -12.72
C ASN A 189 1.71 10.49 -12.81
N TYR A 190 2.26 11.62 -13.23
CA TYR A 190 1.51 12.82 -13.58
C TYR A 190 2.03 13.40 -14.89
N PHE A 191 1.11 13.81 -15.77
CA PHE A 191 1.41 14.48 -17.04
C PHE A 191 0.52 15.71 -17.18
N GLY A 192 1.09 16.88 -17.43
CA GLY A 192 0.33 18.13 -17.56
C GLY A 192 1.04 19.33 -16.94
N GLU A 193 0.33 20.45 -16.87
CA GLU A 193 0.86 21.67 -16.26
C GLU A 193 0.87 21.62 -14.72
N LYS A 194 1.96 22.08 -14.12
CA LYS A 194 2.12 22.10 -12.65
C LYS A 194 1.25 23.14 -11.94
N HIS A 195 0.61 24.04 -12.69
CA HIS A 195 -0.28 25.07 -12.16
C HIS A 195 -1.76 24.69 -12.33
N THR A 196 -2.10 23.47 -11.92
CA THR A 196 -3.46 22.90 -11.98
C THR A 196 -3.86 22.35 -10.61
N LEU A 197 -5.17 22.27 -10.35
CA LEU A 197 -5.69 21.67 -9.12
C LEU A 197 -5.41 20.17 -9.08
N LEU A 198 -5.47 19.49 -10.23
CA LEU A 198 -5.10 18.07 -10.32
C LEU A 198 -3.63 17.83 -9.92
N TYR A 199 -2.72 18.73 -10.31
CA TYR A 199 -1.33 18.64 -9.84
C TYR A 199 -1.20 18.86 -8.33
N GLN A 200 -1.93 19.84 -7.77
CA GLN A 200 -1.92 20.05 -6.31
C GLN A 200 -2.47 18.82 -5.56
N PHE A 201 -3.50 18.18 -6.11
CA PHE A 201 -4.04 16.94 -5.54
C PHE A 201 -3.04 15.78 -5.65
N TYR A 202 -2.40 15.59 -6.81
CA TYR A 202 -1.30 14.63 -6.99
C TYR A 202 -0.19 14.81 -5.93
N GLN A 203 0.19 16.06 -5.66
CA GLN A 203 1.20 16.41 -4.67
C GLN A 203 0.76 16.14 -3.22
N THR A 204 -0.53 16.29 -2.93
CA THR A 204 -1.10 16.18 -1.57
C THR A 204 -1.42 14.73 -1.22
N ALA A 205 -1.98 13.98 -2.17
CA ALA A 205 -2.37 12.58 -2.01
C ALA A 205 -1.38 11.63 -2.69
N TYR A 206 -0.10 12.00 -2.80
CA TYR A 206 0.92 11.22 -3.53
C TYR A 206 0.94 9.76 -3.09
N LYS A 207 0.85 9.52 -1.77
CA LYS A 207 0.65 8.19 -1.19
C LYS A 207 -0.12 8.31 0.12
N VAL A 208 -1.18 7.56 0.28
CA VAL A 208 -2.08 7.63 1.44
C VAL A 208 -2.30 6.24 1.99
N LEU A 209 -2.08 6.07 3.29
CA LEU A 209 -2.50 4.87 4.01
C LEU A 209 -4.00 4.97 4.29
N LEU A 210 -4.80 4.03 3.81
CA LEU A 210 -6.25 4.03 4.03
C LEU A 210 -6.60 3.36 5.37
N SER A 211 -5.88 3.68 6.44
CA SER A 211 -6.04 3.10 7.78
C SER A 211 -6.01 4.20 8.85
N SER A 212 -6.77 3.98 9.93
CA SER A 212 -6.96 4.95 11.00
C SER A 212 -6.75 4.38 12.41
N GLU A 213 -6.31 3.13 12.56
CA GLU A 213 -6.21 2.50 13.89
C GLU A 213 -5.21 3.22 14.81
N LYS A 214 -4.17 3.85 14.23
CA LYS A 214 -3.22 4.80 14.86
C LYS A 214 -2.60 5.70 13.78
N PRO A 215 -2.10 6.89 14.12
CA PRO A 215 -1.41 7.77 13.16
C PRO A 215 -0.08 7.15 12.72
N LEU A 216 -0.13 6.31 11.69
CA LEU A 216 1.04 5.76 11.02
C LEU A 216 1.48 6.75 9.94
N THR A 217 2.77 7.09 9.96
CA THR A 217 3.37 7.98 8.95
C THR A 217 3.95 7.13 7.81
N ILE A 218 3.40 7.27 6.62
CA ILE A 218 4.04 6.76 5.40
C ILE A 218 5.17 7.71 5.01
N LYS A 219 6.27 7.14 4.55
CA LYS A 219 7.39 7.86 3.93
C LYS A 219 7.62 7.32 2.52
N ASP A 220 7.74 8.22 1.57
CA ASP A 220 8.09 7.91 0.18
C ASP A 220 8.93 9.05 -0.42
N TYR A 221 9.35 8.91 -1.68
CA TYR A 221 10.08 9.93 -2.39
C TYR A 221 9.40 10.23 -3.73
N PHE A 222 9.27 11.52 -4.04
CA PHE A 222 8.89 11.92 -5.39
C PHE A 222 10.02 11.64 -6.38
N PRO A 223 9.69 11.39 -7.66
CA PRO A 223 10.68 11.34 -8.73
C PRO A 223 11.46 12.66 -8.83
N VAL A 224 12.80 12.57 -8.91
CA VAL A 224 13.71 13.74 -8.93
C VAL A 224 13.40 14.69 -10.10
N ASN A 225 12.97 14.13 -11.24
CA ASN A 225 12.62 14.88 -12.45
C ASN A 225 11.46 15.88 -12.25
N SER A 226 10.69 15.75 -11.16
CA SER A 226 9.47 16.51 -10.96
C SER A 226 9.73 17.89 -10.31
N PHE A 227 10.90 18.14 -9.69
CA PHE A 227 11.04 19.28 -8.76
C PHE A 227 12.37 20.07 -8.74
N VAL A 228 13.46 19.61 -9.37
CA VAL A 228 14.77 20.31 -9.28
C VAL A 228 15.01 21.22 -10.49
N SER A 229 15.54 22.42 -10.26
CA SER A 229 15.98 23.35 -11.31
C SER A 229 17.20 22.82 -12.08
N THR A 230 17.33 23.26 -13.33
CA THR A 230 18.19 22.66 -14.36
C THR A 230 19.67 22.48 -13.97
N PRO A 231 20.39 23.44 -13.34
CA PRO A 231 21.84 23.31 -13.17
C PRO A 231 22.27 22.25 -12.15
N ILE A 232 21.61 22.20 -10.98
CA ILE A 232 21.95 21.23 -9.93
C ILE A 232 21.46 19.84 -10.33
N LYS A 233 20.37 19.77 -11.10
CA LYS A 233 19.88 18.53 -11.69
C LYS A 233 20.94 17.87 -12.59
N TRP A 234 21.68 18.63 -13.39
CA TRP A 234 22.77 18.06 -14.21
C TRP A 234 23.85 17.36 -13.38
N ILE A 235 24.26 17.97 -12.26
CA ILE A 235 25.26 17.38 -11.37
C ILE A 235 24.69 16.13 -10.68
N GLN A 236 23.43 16.18 -10.26
CA GLN A 236 22.71 15.04 -9.73
C GLN A 236 22.62 13.90 -10.77
N ASP A 237 22.29 14.18 -12.02
CA ASP A 237 22.16 13.17 -13.08
C ASP A 237 23.52 12.52 -13.40
N LEU A 238 24.62 13.28 -13.36
CA LEU A 238 25.98 12.75 -13.50
C LEU A 238 26.37 11.82 -12.33
N LEU A 239 26.01 12.19 -11.10
CA LEU A 239 26.36 11.44 -9.89
C LEU A 239 25.32 10.38 -9.50
N ALA A 240 24.14 10.36 -10.13
CA ALA A 240 23.02 9.48 -9.80
C ALA A 240 23.38 7.98 -9.74
N PRO A 241 24.30 7.44 -10.58
CA PRO A 241 24.74 6.05 -10.45
C PRO A 241 25.45 5.73 -9.13
N PHE A 242 26.05 6.73 -8.49
CA PHE A 242 26.85 6.57 -7.28
C PHE A 242 26.13 7.09 -6.04
N TYR A 243 25.47 8.24 -6.15
CA TYR A 243 24.86 8.91 -5.00
C TYR A 243 23.76 9.91 -5.41
N LEU A 244 22.55 9.68 -4.91
CA LEU A 244 21.43 10.61 -5.06
C LEU A 244 21.42 11.62 -3.89
N PHE A 245 22.05 12.78 -4.10
CA PHE A 245 22.20 13.82 -3.06
C PHE A 245 21.00 14.79 -2.95
N ILE A 246 20.11 14.77 -3.93
CA ILE A 246 18.82 15.47 -3.89
C ILE A 246 17.70 14.46 -3.82
N ARG A 247 16.86 14.58 -2.79
CA ARG A 247 15.65 13.78 -2.64
C ARG A 247 14.52 14.69 -2.17
N LEU A 248 13.31 14.45 -2.69
CA LEU A 248 12.11 15.08 -2.18
C LEU A 248 11.29 14.03 -1.44
N ARG A 249 11.44 14.01 -0.12
CA ARG A 249 10.71 13.09 0.74
C ARG A 249 9.27 13.59 0.87
N PHE A 250 8.34 12.67 0.68
CA PHE A 250 6.93 12.83 0.97
C PHE A 250 6.60 12.08 2.25
N GLU A 251 5.90 12.73 3.16
CA GLU A 251 5.35 12.08 4.34
C GLU A 251 3.84 12.29 4.39
N SER A 252 3.08 11.26 4.76
CA SER A 252 1.63 11.35 4.95
C SER A 252 1.20 10.59 6.19
N THR A 253 0.32 11.21 6.97
CA THR A 253 -0.22 10.66 8.21
C THR A 253 -1.71 10.91 8.25
N VAL A 254 -2.48 9.86 8.55
CA VAL A 254 -3.91 9.99 8.81
C VAL A 254 -4.13 10.30 10.28
N ALA A 255 -4.89 11.36 10.54
CA ALA A 255 -5.37 11.74 11.86
C ALA A 255 -6.90 11.66 11.89
N MET A 256 -7.43 11.20 13.03
CA MET A 256 -8.86 11.24 13.32
C MET A 256 -9.12 12.39 14.29
N ASP A 257 -10.19 13.16 14.05
CA ASP A 257 -10.69 14.09 15.05
C ASP A 257 -11.53 13.31 16.07
N SER A 258 -11.01 13.15 17.29
CA SER A 258 -11.67 12.42 18.37
C SER A 258 -12.80 13.22 19.04
N ASN A 259 -12.98 14.50 18.69
CA ASN A 259 -13.85 15.42 19.44
C ASN A 259 -15.28 15.55 18.90
N GLN A 260 -15.65 14.87 17.81
CA GLN A 260 -17.01 14.94 17.25
C GLN A 260 -17.79 13.64 17.45
N MET A 261 -18.77 13.67 18.37
CA MET A 261 -19.82 12.65 18.43
C MET A 261 -20.70 12.76 17.19
N GLY A 262 -20.66 11.77 16.30
CA GLY A 262 -21.65 11.59 15.23
C GLY A 262 -21.16 11.83 13.79
N GLY A 263 -19.90 12.22 13.58
CA GLY A 263 -19.29 12.26 12.26
C GLY A 263 -17.78 12.13 12.37
N SER A 264 -17.21 11.01 11.91
CA SER A 264 -15.76 10.81 11.95
C SER A 264 -15.11 11.56 10.80
N THR A 265 -15.00 12.88 10.94
CA THR A 265 -14.17 13.69 10.05
C THR A 265 -12.72 13.22 10.17
N GLN A 266 -12.11 12.93 9.02
CA GLN A 266 -10.73 12.47 8.97
C GLN A 266 -9.87 13.46 8.22
N TYR A 267 -8.65 13.63 8.69
CA TYR A 267 -7.66 14.50 8.08
C TYR A 267 -6.47 13.67 7.64
N ILE A 268 -6.09 13.82 6.37
CA ILE A 268 -4.81 13.32 5.90
C ILE A 268 -3.87 14.50 5.87
N HIS A 269 -2.85 14.50 6.71
CA HIS A 269 -1.79 15.48 6.66
C HIS A 269 -0.66 14.96 5.78
N SER A 270 -0.10 15.83 4.96
CA SER A 270 1.09 15.51 4.17
C SER A 270 2.11 16.64 4.18
N SER A 271 3.38 16.28 4.03
CA SER A 271 4.48 17.23 3.96
C SER A 271 5.49 16.83 2.88
N GLN A 272 6.13 17.84 2.31
CA GLN A 272 7.19 17.67 1.32
C GLN A 272 8.48 18.24 1.89
N ILE A 273 9.46 17.38 2.08
CA ILE A 273 10.75 17.71 2.70
C ILE A 273 11.83 17.53 1.65
N GLN A 274 12.45 18.64 1.25
CA GLN A 274 13.64 18.59 0.42
C GLN A 274 14.84 18.19 1.26
N GLU A 275 15.52 17.15 0.83
CA GLU A 275 16.79 16.68 1.38
C GLU A 275 17.88 16.99 0.35
N LEU A 276 18.77 17.90 0.72
CA LEU A 276 19.94 18.29 -0.08
C LEU A 276 21.18 18.04 0.75
N LEU A 277 21.93 16.98 0.43
CA LEU A 277 23.04 16.49 1.24
C LEU A 277 22.58 16.26 2.69
N TRP A 278 23.13 17.01 3.66
CA TRP A 278 22.76 16.95 5.08
C TRP A 278 21.62 17.90 5.47
N LYS A 279 21.22 18.84 4.60
CA LYS A 279 20.20 19.84 4.91
C LYS A 279 18.81 19.32 4.57
N LYS A 280 17.90 19.42 5.54
CA LYS A 280 16.47 19.13 5.36
C LYS A 280 15.67 20.42 5.43
N THR A 281 14.74 20.61 4.51
CA THR A 281 13.89 21.82 4.48
C THR A 281 12.48 21.43 4.05
N THR A 282 11.50 21.69 4.91
CA THR A 282 10.08 21.54 4.57
C THR A 282 9.72 22.62 3.54
N LEU A 283 9.25 22.18 2.38
CA LEU A 283 8.87 23.06 1.27
C LEU A 283 7.38 23.39 1.30
N LYS A 284 6.56 22.36 1.56
CA LYS A 284 5.11 22.39 1.38
C LYS A 284 4.46 21.51 2.44
N GLU A 285 3.31 21.95 2.92
CA GLU A 285 2.41 21.20 3.79
C GLU A 285 1.04 21.17 3.15
N ALA A 286 0.31 20.08 3.32
CA ALA A 286 -1.02 19.95 2.76
C ALA A 286 -1.91 19.09 3.65
N SER A 287 -3.22 19.25 3.49
CA SER A 287 -4.19 18.42 4.18
C SER A 287 -5.36 18.04 3.27
N ILE A 288 -5.92 16.85 3.47
CA ILE A 288 -7.17 16.42 2.82
C ILE A 288 -8.20 16.23 3.92
N LEU A 289 -9.37 16.82 3.72
CA LEU A 289 -10.54 16.68 4.57
C LEU A 289 -11.45 15.61 3.98
N ILE A 290 -11.75 14.60 4.80
CA ILE A 290 -12.66 13.52 4.45
C ILE A 290 -13.89 13.60 5.35
N GLU A 291 -15.05 13.73 4.71
CA GLU A 291 -16.35 13.81 5.36
C GLU A 291 -17.28 12.78 4.74
N ASN A 292 -17.89 11.94 5.58
CA ASN A 292 -18.86 10.93 5.15
C ASN A 292 -18.37 10.02 4.00
N GLY A 293 -17.07 9.70 3.99
CA GLY A 293 -16.47 8.85 2.97
C GLY A 293 -16.24 9.54 1.62
N ASN A 294 -16.26 10.87 1.57
CA ASN A 294 -15.91 11.66 0.39
C ASN A 294 -14.74 12.60 0.70
N ILE A 295 -13.93 12.90 -0.31
CA ILE A 295 -12.97 14.01 -0.24
C ILE A 295 -13.76 15.30 -0.35
N ALA A 296 -13.88 16.06 0.73
CA ALA A 296 -14.64 17.31 0.76
C ALA A 296 -13.78 18.52 0.34
N ALA A 297 -12.51 18.52 0.75
CA ALA A 297 -11.57 19.58 0.41
C ALA A 297 -10.13 19.11 0.54
N PHE A 298 -9.21 19.82 -0.12
CA PHE A 298 -7.79 19.73 0.20
C PHE A 298 -7.17 21.13 0.28
N ASN A 299 -6.24 21.26 1.22
CA ASN A 299 -5.51 22.49 1.47
C ASN A 299 -4.05 22.27 1.12
N PHE A 300 -3.44 23.31 0.59
CA PHE A 300 -2.04 23.32 0.23
C PHE A 300 -1.40 24.62 0.72
N ILE A 301 -0.29 24.50 1.43
CA ILE A 301 0.45 25.60 2.04
C ILE A 301 1.89 25.50 1.54
N SER A 302 2.34 26.55 0.88
CA SER A 302 3.75 26.82 0.60
C SER A 302 4.14 28.18 1.17
N LYS A 303 5.44 28.50 1.19
CA LYS A 303 5.96 29.76 1.75
C LYS A 303 5.22 31.02 1.29
N ASP A 304 4.75 31.03 0.04
CA ASP A 304 4.17 32.22 -0.60
C ASP A 304 2.67 32.08 -0.93
N ARG A 305 2.07 30.89 -0.73
CA ARG A 305 0.71 30.61 -1.20
C ARG A 305 -0.04 29.64 -0.28
N LYS A 306 -1.31 29.96 -0.04
CA LYS A 306 -2.28 29.05 0.58
C LYS A 306 -3.44 28.84 -0.37
N ILE A 307 -3.72 27.59 -0.71
CA ILE A 307 -4.79 27.20 -1.61
C ILE A 307 -5.72 26.28 -0.82
N LYS A 308 -7.02 26.55 -0.90
CA LYS A 308 -8.08 25.67 -0.40
C LYS A 308 -8.96 25.31 -1.59
N ALA A 309 -8.90 24.05 -1.98
CA ALA A 309 -9.73 23.48 -3.03
C ALA A 309 -10.91 22.75 -2.39
N VAL A 310 -12.10 22.97 -2.92
CA VAL A 310 -13.33 22.27 -2.54
C VAL A 310 -13.64 21.24 -3.62
N CYS A 311 -14.02 20.05 -3.19
CA CYS A 311 -14.35 18.94 -4.07
C CYS A 311 -15.86 18.66 -3.99
N SER A 312 -16.47 18.36 -5.13
CA SER A 312 -17.86 17.93 -5.24
C SER A 312 -17.98 16.80 -6.26
N ILE A 313 -18.83 15.83 -5.97
CA ILE A 313 -19.09 14.64 -6.79
C ILE A 313 -20.50 14.77 -7.35
#